data_AF-A0AAW5VLU4-F1
#
_entry.id   AF-A0AAW5VLU4-F1
#
_cell.length_a   1.000
_cell.length_b   1.000
_cell.length_c   1.000
_cell.angle_alpha   90.00
_cell.angle_beta   90.00
_cell.angle_gamma   90.00
#
_symmetry.space_group_name_H-M   'P 1'
#
loop_
_entity.id
_entity.type
_entity.pdbx_description
1 polymer ?
#
loop_
_entity_poly.entity_id
_entity_poly.type
_entity_poly.pdbx_seq_one_letter_code
_entity_poly.pdbx_strand_id
1 'polypeptide(L)' 'MAKIDKRFQILLSEEEQILLKNEAKRRGVSQGELVRMALKNEIIQKSELLKRQAVVALSELLD' A
#
# COMPACT_ATOMS: atom_id res chain seq x y z
N MET A 1 -25.14 3.52 4.66
CA MET A 1 -24.36 3.28 3.42
C MET A 1 -24.04 1.81 3.34
N ALA A 2 -24.45 1.12 2.28
CA ALA A 2 -24.05 -0.29 2.07
C ALA A 2 -22.52 -0.36 1.92
N LYS A 3 -21.88 -1.23 2.70
CA LYS A 3 -20.43 -1.44 2.67
C LYS A 3 -20.12 -2.21 1.39
N ILE A 4 -19.63 -1.53 0.35
CA ILE A 4 -19.27 -2.18 -0.92
C ILE A 4 -18.02 -3.03 -0.66
N ASP A 5 -18.18 -4.36 -0.62
CA ASP A 5 -17.07 -5.30 -0.49
C ASP A 5 -16.43 -5.50 -1.88
N LYS A 6 -15.43 -4.68 -2.20
CA LYS A 6 -14.67 -4.81 -3.45
C LYS A 6 -13.60 -5.89 -3.26
N ARG A 7 -13.76 -7.02 -3.95
CA ARG A 7 -12.77 -8.09 -4.03
C ARG A 7 -11.82 -7.84 -5.18
N PHE A 8 -10.53 -8.11 -4.98
CA PHE A 8 -9.51 -8.01 -6.00
C PHE A 8 -8.67 -9.30 -6.01
N GLN A 9 -8.19 -9.67 -7.20
CA GLN A 9 -7.30 -10.80 -7.39
C GLN A 9 -5.90 -10.27 -7.68
N ILE A 10 -4.90 -10.83 -6.99
CA ILE A 10 -3.49 -10.56 -7.25
C ILE A 10 -2.89 -11.85 -7.78
N LEU A 11 -2.25 -11.77 -8.95
CA LEU A 11 -1.48 -12.86 -9.52
C LEU A 11 -0.06 -12.77 -8.95
N LEU A 12 0.39 -13.86 -8.34
CA LEU A 12 1.71 -14.00 -7.75
C LEU A 12 2.33 -15.29 -8.28
N SER A 13 3.61 -15.25 -8.60
CA SER A 13 4.41 -16.45 -8.83
C SER A 13 4.46 -17.33 -7.57
N GLU A 14 4.85 -18.60 -7.72
CA GLU A 14 4.97 -19.52 -6.59
C GLU A 14 5.97 -19.01 -5.53
N GLU A 15 7.10 -18.46 -5.98
CA GLU A 15 8.11 -17.87 -5.09
C GLU A 15 7.54 -16.72 -4.27
N GLU A 16 6.81 -15.80 -4.90
CA GLU A 16 6.17 -14.67 -4.22
C GLU A 16 5.10 -15.13 -3.22
N GLN A 17 4.36 -16.19 -3.53
CA GLN A 17 3.40 -16.77 -2.59
C GLN A 17 4.10 -17.36 -1.36
N ILE A 18 5.24 -18.04 -1.54
CA ILE A 18 6.04 -18.59 -0.44
C ILE A 18 6.58 -17.45 0.43
N LEU A 19 7.13 -16.41 -0.17
CA LEU A 19 7.64 -15.23 0.54
C LEU A 19 6.53 -14.55 1.34
N LEU A 20 5.36 -14.32 0.73
CA LEU A 20 4.21 -13.73 1.39
C LEU A 20 3.75 -14.56 2.60
N LYS A 21 3.67 -15.89 2.43
CA LYS A 21 3.28 -16.81 3.50
C LYS A 21 4.26 -16.78 4.67
N ASN A 22 5.56 -16.81 4.39
CA ASN A 22 6.60 -16.80 5.40
C ASN A 22 6.60 -15.47 6.17
N GLU A 23 6.44 -14.36 5.47
CA GLU A 23 6.42 -13.03 6.06
C GLU A 23 5.18 -12.80 6.92
N ALA A 24 4.00 -13.22 6.43
CA ALA A 24 2.76 -13.15 7.18
C ALA A 24 2.85 -13.97 8.48
N LYS A 25 3.42 -15.18 8.41
CA LYS A 25 3.69 -16.02 9.58
C LYS A 25 4.65 -15.36 10.55
N ARG A 26 5.76 -14.79 10.07
CA ARG A 26 6.75 -14.07 10.90
C ARG A 26 6.13 -12.91 11.67
N ARG A 27 5.19 -12.19 11.06
CA ARG A 27 4.50 -11.04 11.67
C ARG A 27 3.25 -11.41 12.47
N GLY A 28 2.85 -12.68 12.49
CA GLY A 28 1.64 -13.12 13.18
C GLY A 28 0.33 -12.58 12.59
N VAL A 29 0.30 -12.27 11.29
CA VAL A 29 -0.87 -11.74 10.59
C VAL A 29 -1.29 -12.66 9.43
N SER A 30 -2.52 -12.50 8.93
CA SER A 30 -2.94 -13.20 7.71
C SER A 30 -2.24 -12.60 6.47
N GLN A 31 -2.04 -13.42 5.42
CA GLN A 31 -1.47 -12.95 4.15
C GLN A 31 -2.28 -11.79 3.56
N GLY A 32 -3.61 -11.88 3.59
CA GLY A 32 -4.49 -10.82 3.09
C GLY A 32 -4.42 -9.52 3.92
N GLU A 33 -4.18 -9.62 5.22
CA GLU A 33 -3.93 -8.44 6.06
C GLU A 33 -2.57 -7.81 5.73
N LEU A 34 -1.53 -8.64 5.55
CA LEU A 34 -0.21 -8.16 5.17
C LEU A 34 -0.23 -7.41 3.83
N VAL A 35 -0.94 -7.95 2.83
CA VAL A 35 -1.16 -7.28 1.55
C VAL A 35 -1.89 -5.95 1.72
N ARG A 36 -2.96 -5.93 2.53
CA ARG A 36 -3.71 -4.69 2.81
C ARG A 36 -2.84 -3.64 3.49
N MET A 37 -2.01 -4.03 4.46
CA MET A 37 -1.06 -3.13 5.12
C MET A 37 -0.02 -2.59 4.14
N ALA A 38 0.56 -3.45 3.30
CA ALA A 38 1.56 -3.05 2.30
C ALA A 38 0.97 -2.04 1.30
N LEU A 39 -0.21 -2.31 0.75
CA LEU A 39 -0.91 -1.41 -0.16
C LEU A 39 -1.25 -0.07 0.52
N LYS A 40 -1.72 -0.10 1.77
CA LYS A 40 -2.02 1.11 2.53
C LYS A 40 -0.78 1.96 2.74
N ASN A 41 0.35 1.35 3.11
CA ASN A 41 1.61 2.06 3.32
C ASN A 41 2.11 2.71 2.03
N GLU A 42 2.04 1.99 0.91
CA GLU A 42 2.42 2.50 -0.41
C GLU A 42 1.57 3.72 -0.82
N ILE A 43 0.25 3.64 -0.63
CA ILE A 43 -0.67 4.77 -0.91
C ILE A 43 -0.32 5.98 -0.06
N ILE A 44 -0.07 5.78 1.24
CA ILE A 44 0.29 6.86 2.17
C ILE A 44 1.61 7.51 1.75
N GLN A 45 2.65 6.72 1.47
CA GLN A 45 3.96 7.24 1.06
C GLN A 45 3.87 8.06 -0.23
N LYS A 46 3.14 7.57 -1.23
CA LYS A 46 2.88 8.33 -2.47
C LYS A 46 2.11 9.62 -2.22
N SER A 47 1.12 9.59 -1.33
CA SER A 47 0.35 10.79 -0.98
C SER A 47 1.22 11.86 -0.33
N GLU A 48 2.09 11.48 0.60
CA GLU A 48 3.01 12.42 1.27
C GLU A 48 4.03 13.02 0.30
N LEU A 49 4.58 12.21 -0.62
CA LEU A 49 5.46 12.72 -1.67
C LEU A 49 4.77 13.77 -2.55
N LEU A 50 3.54 13.48 -3.01
CA LEU A 50 2.76 14.40 -3.84
C LEU A 50 2.42 15.69 -3.09
N LYS A 51 2.03 15.62 -1.82
CA LYS A 51 1.78 16.80 -1.00
C LYS A 51 3.04 17.66 -0.86
N ARG A 52 4.20 17.02 -0.62
CA ARG A 52 5.48 17.74 -0.52
C ARG A 52 5.84 18.44 -1.83
N GLN A 53 5.68 17.75 -2.96
CA GLN A 53 5.91 18.34 -4.28
C GLN A 53 4.98 19.53 -4.53
N ALA A 54 3.71 19.43 -4.16
CA ALA A 54 2.74 20.52 -4.30
C ALA A 54 3.12 21.75 -3.44
N VAL A 55 3.61 21.54 -2.22
CA VAL A 55 4.07 22.66 -1.36
C VAL A 55 5.31 23.34 -1.94
N VAL A 56 6.29 22.57 -2.43
CA VAL A 56 7.49 23.13 -3.08
C VAL A 56 7.12 23.94 -4.33
N ALA A 57 6.27 23.38 -5.20
CA ALA A 57 5.80 24.08 -6.38
C ALA A 57 5.03 25.37 -6.04
N LEU A 58 4.25 25.37 -4.95
CA LEU A 58 3.55 26.58 -4.49
C LEU A 58 4.53 27.64 -3.97
N SER A 59 5.57 27.25 -3.22
CA SER A 59 6.60 28.21 -2.78
C SER A 59 7.35 28.82 -3.95
N GLU A 60 7.69 28.03 -4.98
CA GLU A 60 8.38 28.52 -6.18
C GLU A 60 7.54 29.49 -7.01
N LEU A 61 6.21 29.44 -6.91
CA LEU A 61 5.29 30.38 -7.57
C LEU A 61 5.08 31.69 -6.79
N LEU A 62 5.41 31.69 -5.48
CA LEU A 62 5.22 32.83 -4.59
C LEU A 62 6.49 33.67 -4.40
N ASP A 63 7.65 33.11 -4.77
CA ASP A 63 8.93 33.83 -4.94
C ASP A 63 9.04 34.48 -6.33
#